data_AF-A0A068FHA6-F1
#
_entry.id   AF-A0A068FHA6-F1
#
_cell.length_a   1.000
_cell.length_b   1.000
_cell.length_c   1.000
_cell.angle_alpha   90.00
_cell.angle_beta   90.00
_cell.angle_gamma   90.00
#
_symmetry.space_group_name_H-M   'P 1'
#
loop_
_entity.id
_entity.type
_entity.pdbx_description
1 polymer ?
#
loop_
_entity_poly.entity_id
_entity_poly.type
_entity_poly.pdbx_seq_one_letter_code
_entity_poly.pdbx_strand_id
1 'polypeptide(L)'
;MLQSIAEMKLDRPSKRERNLVLKRLQKFLVERISDFHNRQVLKVLYDPSFSTWQFIHNLLKMASERGKEGQIAQYLIGAKLQLRYPSIDVENYSSSTADGQLKRRGDFQVNDMVFHITISPMQAIYNKCKSNGDEGFRVYLLVPDRLLAAAKGNAEMLLPGKVFVESIESFVGQNVEELSAFSSSRLVGELRQLLEIYNSRVDDIESDKSLLIAIPANMRD
;
A
#
# COMPACT_ATOMS: atom_id res chain seq x y z
N MET A 1 13.99 -31.80 -14.40
CA MET A 1 13.71 -31.67 -12.94
C MET A 1 13.11 -32.96 -12.36
N LEU A 2 11.97 -33.46 -12.86
CA LEU A 2 11.38 -34.73 -12.38
C LEU A 2 12.25 -35.97 -12.64
N GLN A 3 12.90 -36.08 -13.81
CA GLN A 3 13.88 -37.15 -14.08
C GLN A 3 15.11 -37.09 -13.15
N SER A 4 15.62 -35.88 -12.87
CA SER A 4 16.75 -35.65 -11.98
C SER A 4 16.46 -36.04 -10.52
N ILE A 5 15.19 -35.92 -10.09
CA ILE A 5 14.74 -36.34 -8.75
C ILE A 5 14.58 -37.87 -8.67
N ALA A 6 14.14 -38.53 -9.75
CA ALA A 6 14.00 -39.98 -9.80
C ALA A 6 15.35 -40.71 -9.65
N GLU A 7 16.43 -40.14 -10.18
CA GLU A 7 17.80 -40.67 -10.05
C GLU A 7 18.33 -40.61 -8.61
N MET A 8 17.79 -39.74 -7.76
CA MET A 8 18.21 -39.60 -6.36
C MET A 8 17.75 -40.76 -5.46
N LYS A 9 16.91 -41.68 -5.96
CA LYS A 9 16.48 -42.90 -5.25
C LYS A 9 16.02 -42.61 -3.82
N LEU A 10 15.20 -41.57 -3.66
CA LEU A 10 14.72 -41.05 -2.37
C LEU A 10 13.80 -42.02 -1.64
N ASP A 11 13.47 -43.17 -2.22
CA ASP A 11 12.74 -44.30 -1.64
C ASP A 11 13.62 -45.21 -0.77
N ARG A 12 14.95 -45.19 -0.97
CA ARG A 12 15.92 -46.05 -0.28
C ARG A 12 16.36 -45.58 1.12
N PRO A 13 16.53 -44.27 1.41
CA PRO A 13 16.97 -43.81 2.72
C PRO A 13 15.92 -44.01 3.82
N SER A 14 16.36 -44.03 5.07
CA SER A 14 15.46 -44.10 6.23
C SER A 14 14.47 -42.93 6.24
N LYS A 15 13.34 -43.08 6.93
CA LYS A 15 12.35 -41.98 7.09
C LYS A 15 12.99 -40.69 7.62
N ARG A 16 13.98 -40.81 8.51
CA ARG A 16 14.72 -39.66 9.08
C ARG A 16 15.55 -38.93 8.02
N GLU A 17 16.27 -39.67 7.19
CA GLU A 17 17.08 -39.10 6.11
C GLU A 17 16.21 -38.48 5.02
N ARG A 18 15.11 -39.14 4.64
CA ARG A 18 14.12 -38.58 3.70
C ARG A 18 13.55 -37.25 4.19
N ASN A 19 13.18 -37.17 5.47
CA ASN A 19 12.70 -35.93 6.08
C ASN A 19 13.78 -34.83 6.11
N LEU A 20 15.04 -35.19 6.30
CA LEU A 20 16.14 -34.22 6.26
C LEU A 20 16.35 -33.66 4.86
N VAL A 21 16.29 -34.51 3.83
CA VAL A 21 16.38 -34.09 2.42
C VAL A 21 15.19 -33.19 2.05
N LEU A 22 13.97 -33.56 2.43
CA LEU A 22 12.78 -32.74 2.21
C LEU A 22 12.91 -31.35 2.85
N LYS A 23 13.38 -31.28 4.10
CA LYS A 23 13.62 -29.99 4.79
C LYS A 23 14.64 -29.13 4.04
N ARG A 24 15.71 -29.73 3.50
CA ARG A 24 16.73 -29.00 2.73
C ARG A 24 16.19 -28.49 1.40
N LEU A 25 15.42 -29.31 0.68
CA LEU A 25 14.78 -28.90 -0.57
C LEU A 25 13.73 -27.80 -0.35
N GLN A 26 12.93 -27.92 0.72
CA GLN A 26 12.00 -26.87 1.14
C GLN A 26 12.74 -25.57 1.46
N LYS A 27 13.83 -25.64 2.26
CA LYS A 27 14.64 -24.45 2.57
C LYS A 27 15.21 -23.81 1.31
N PHE A 28 15.77 -24.60 0.39
CA PHE A 28 16.30 -24.09 -0.88
C PHE A 28 15.21 -23.42 -1.73
N LEU A 29 14.02 -24.02 -1.81
CA LEU A 29 12.89 -23.45 -2.53
C LEU A 29 12.44 -22.13 -1.90
N VAL A 30 12.32 -22.09 -0.56
CA VAL A 30 12.03 -20.86 0.20
C VAL A 30 13.07 -19.78 -0.09
N GLU A 31 14.36 -20.12 -0.08
CA GLU A 31 15.43 -19.17 -0.41
C GLU A 31 15.32 -18.62 -1.84
N ARG A 32 15.03 -19.49 -2.83
CA ARG A 32 14.86 -19.04 -4.23
C ARG A 32 13.62 -18.17 -4.43
N ILE A 33 12.52 -18.50 -3.75
CA ILE A 33 11.29 -17.71 -3.75
C ILE A 33 11.54 -16.35 -3.10
N SER A 34 12.21 -16.32 -1.94
CA SER A 34 12.62 -15.07 -1.28
C SER A 34 13.53 -14.22 -2.16
N ASP A 35 14.53 -14.81 -2.83
CA ASP A 35 15.42 -14.10 -3.76
C ASP A 35 14.66 -13.50 -4.95
N PHE A 36 13.70 -14.25 -5.51
CA PHE A 36 12.86 -13.77 -6.61
C PHE A 36 11.98 -12.61 -6.16
N HIS A 37 11.32 -12.73 -5.00
CA HIS A 37 10.51 -11.65 -4.45
C HIS A 37 11.34 -10.42 -4.10
N ASN A 38 12.52 -10.58 -3.48
CA ASN A 38 13.45 -9.48 -3.18
C ASN A 38 13.85 -8.65 -4.41
N ARG A 39 13.88 -9.27 -5.60
CA ARG A 39 14.14 -8.57 -6.87
C ARG A 39 12.94 -7.77 -7.36
N GLN A 40 11.73 -8.11 -6.94
CA GLN A 40 10.48 -7.50 -7.40
C GLN A 40 9.91 -6.43 -6.46
N VAL A 41 10.40 -6.34 -5.21
CA VAL A 41 10.04 -5.28 -4.25
C VAL A 41 10.33 -3.88 -4.83
N LEU A 42 9.55 -2.87 -4.45
CA LEU A 42 9.87 -1.48 -4.79
C LEU A 42 11.04 -1.00 -3.93
N LYS A 43 12.15 -0.66 -4.60
CA LYS A 43 13.36 -0.14 -3.95
C LYS A 43 13.34 1.38 -3.95
N VAL A 44 12.67 1.96 -2.96
CA VAL A 44 12.62 3.41 -2.79
C VAL A 44 13.97 3.90 -2.25
N LEU A 45 14.38 5.09 -2.68
CA LEU A 45 15.52 5.79 -2.10
C LEU A 45 15.01 6.90 -1.19
N TYR A 46 15.61 7.04 -0.02
CA TYR A 46 15.38 8.17 0.85
C TYR A 46 16.49 9.21 0.66
N ASP A 47 16.09 10.44 0.34
CA ASP A 47 16.97 11.59 0.30
C ASP A 47 16.46 12.61 1.33
N PRO A 48 17.22 12.91 2.40
CA PRO A 48 16.80 13.84 3.44
C PRO A 48 16.71 15.30 2.96
N SER A 49 17.21 15.63 1.75
CA SER A 49 17.03 16.95 1.14
C SER A 49 15.66 17.13 0.49
N PHE A 50 14.92 16.04 0.26
CA PHE A 50 13.58 16.08 -0.30
C PHE A 50 12.53 16.28 0.79
N SER A 51 11.47 17.02 0.46
CA SER A 51 10.29 17.08 1.31
C SER A 51 9.63 15.71 1.42
N THR A 52 8.90 15.49 2.52
CA THR A 52 8.10 14.27 2.68
C THR A 52 7.11 14.10 1.52
N TRP A 53 6.51 15.19 1.05
CA TRP A 53 5.68 15.19 -0.15
C TRP A 53 6.43 14.61 -1.37
N GLN A 54 7.66 15.06 -1.62
CA GLN A 54 8.46 14.61 -2.76
C GLN A 54 8.87 13.14 -2.63
N PHE A 55 9.13 12.67 -1.41
CA PHE A 55 9.36 11.25 -1.14
C PHE A 55 8.15 10.40 -1.52
N ILE A 56 6.94 10.78 -1.09
CA ILE A 56 5.70 10.07 -1.44
C ILE A 56 5.44 10.15 -2.95
N HIS A 57 5.67 11.32 -3.57
CA HIS A 57 5.54 11.49 -5.02
C HIS A 57 6.46 10.54 -5.79
N ASN A 58 7.72 10.43 -5.39
CA ASN A 58 8.69 9.53 -6.03
C ASN A 58 8.27 8.06 -5.89
N LEU A 59 7.75 7.67 -4.73
CA LEU A 59 7.20 6.32 -4.51
C LEU A 59 6.02 6.04 -5.45
N LEU A 60 5.04 6.95 -5.53
CA LEU A 60 3.87 6.79 -6.41
C LEU A 60 4.26 6.78 -7.89
N LYS A 61 5.24 7.60 -8.30
CA LYS A 61 5.78 7.60 -9.66
C LYS A 61 6.42 6.25 -10.01
N MET A 62 7.27 5.72 -9.13
CA MET A 62 7.85 4.38 -9.31
C MET A 62 6.79 3.28 -9.36
N ALA A 63 5.72 3.41 -8.56
CA ALA A 63 4.58 2.50 -8.60
C ALA A 63 3.82 2.57 -9.93
N SER A 64 3.64 3.77 -10.48
CA SER A 64 3.00 4.00 -11.79
C SER A 64 3.78 3.35 -12.92
N GLU A 65 5.11 3.46 -12.92
CA GLU A 65 5.98 2.83 -13.93
C GLU A 65 5.86 1.30 -13.93
N ARG A 66 5.39 0.71 -12.82
CA ARG A 66 5.13 -0.72 -12.65
C ARG A 66 3.65 -1.11 -12.77
N GLY A 67 2.76 -0.16 -13.12
CA GLY A 67 1.32 -0.40 -13.22
C GLY A 67 0.63 -0.70 -11.89
N LYS A 68 1.20 -0.25 -10.77
CA LYS A 68 0.77 -0.60 -9.40
C LYS A 68 0.38 0.58 -8.53
N GLU A 69 0.36 1.78 -9.10
CA GLU A 69 0.11 3.02 -8.35
C GLU A 69 -1.19 2.97 -7.54
N GLY A 70 -2.29 2.48 -8.10
CA GLY A 70 -3.56 2.41 -7.39
C GLY A 70 -3.51 1.52 -6.13
N GLN A 71 -2.89 0.34 -6.25
CA GLN A 71 -2.75 -0.60 -5.14
C GLN A 71 -1.84 -0.02 -4.05
N ILE A 72 -0.69 0.52 -4.47
CA ILE A 72 0.30 1.13 -3.55
C ILE A 72 -0.30 2.35 -2.87
N ALA A 73 -1.03 3.20 -3.59
CA ALA A 73 -1.75 4.33 -3.01
C ALA A 73 -2.75 3.87 -1.95
N GLN A 74 -3.58 2.86 -2.23
CA GLN A 74 -4.56 2.33 -1.28
C GLN A 74 -3.90 1.83 0.01
N TYR A 75 -2.87 0.98 -0.09
CA TYR A 75 -2.14 0.48 1.07
C TYR A 75 -1.42 1.60 1.84
N LEU A 76 -0.89 2.60 1.15
CA LEU A 76 -0.23 3.75 1.78
C LEU A 76 -1.21 4.61 2.58
N ILE A 77 -2.42 4.84 2.06
CA ILE A 77 -3.48 5.52 2.82
C ILE A 77 -3.91 4.68 4.03
N GLY A 78 -4.09 3.37 3.86
CA GLY A 78 -4.41 2.49 4.98
C GLY A 78 -3.34 2.52 6.08
N ALA A 79 -2.06 2.48 5.69
CA ALA A 79 -0.93 2.58 6.61
C ALA A 79 -0.90 3.92 7.34
N LYS A 80 -1.11 5.02 6.62
CA LYS A 80 -1.23 6.37 7.18
C LYS A 80 -2.35 6.43 8.23
N LEU A 81 -3.55 5.95 7.90
CA LEU A 81 -4.70 5.98 8.81
C LEU A 81 -4.40 5.17 10.07
N GLN A 82 -3.80 3.99 9.93
CA GLN A 82 -3.42 3.15 11.07
C GLN A 82 -2.33 3.77 11.93
N LEU A 83 -1.31 4.39 11.31
CA LEU A 83 -0.23 5.10 11.99
C LEU A 83 -0.80 6.25 12.84
N ARG A 84 -1.72 7.04 12.28
CA ARG A 84 -2.32 8.17 13.00
C ARG A 84 -3.31 7.75 14.08
N TYR A 85 -4.05 6.68 13.84
CA TYR A 85 -5.14 6.23 14.70
C TYR A 85 -4.93 4.77 15.12
N PRO A 86 -3.94 4.46 15.97
CA PRO A 86 -3.61 3.09 16.34
C PRO A 86 -4.74 2.35 17.05
N SER A 87 -5.69 3.08 17.64
CA SER A 87 -6.86 2.51 18.32
C SER A 87 -8.07 2.30 17.41
N ILE A 88 -8.02 2.74 16.15
CA ILE A 88 -9.09 2.52 15.16
C ILE A 88 -8.68 1.31 14.33
N ASP A 89 -9.62 0.37 14.18
CA ASP A 89 -9.45 -0.76 13.25
C ASP A 89 -9.59 -0.25 11.81
N VAL A 90 -8.46 -0.11 11.11
CA VAL A 90 -8.44 0.33 9.71
C VAL A 90 -8.46 -0.90 8.82
N GLU A 91 -9.63 -1.15 8.23
CA GLU A 91 -9.89 -2.29 7.36
C GLU A 91 -8.76 -2.56 6.36
N ASN A 92 -8.44 -3.84 6.13
CA ASN A 92 -7.35 -4.24 5.24
C ASN A 92 -7.84 -5.32 4.26
N TYR A 93 -8.23 -4.92 3.05
CA TYR A 93 -8.77 -5.81 2.03
C TYR A 93 -7.85 -5.89 0.82
N SER A 94 -7.88 -7.02 0.09
CA SER A 94 -7.07 -7.16 -1.13
C SER A 94 -7.53 -6.17 -2.17
N SER A 95 -6.58 -5.57 -2.86
CA SER A 95 -6.77 -4.65 -3.98
C SER A 95 -7.51 -5.28 -5.17
N SER A 96 -7.58 -6.62 -5.23
CA SER A 96 -8.30 -7.39 -6.25
C SER A 96 -9.74 -7.75 -5.88
N THR A 97 -10.19 -7.47 -4.64
CA THR A 97 -11.53 -7.82 -4.18
C THR A 97 -12.55 -6.87 -4.81
N ALA A 98 -13.31 -7.36 -5.80
CA ALA A 98 -14.36 -6.58 -6.44
C ALA A 98 -15.43 -6.13 -5.42
N ASP A 99 -15.85 -4.86 -5.52
CA ASP A 99 -16.86 -4.16 -4.71
C ASP A 99 -18.22 -4.89 -4.51
N GLY A 100 -18.45 -6.03 -5.18
CA GLY A 100 -19.73 -6.73 -5.22
C GLY A 100 -20.00 -7.70 -4.07
N GLN A 101 -19.00 -8.12 -3.28
CA GLN A 101 -19.20 -9.13 -2.22
C GLN A 101 -19.31 -8.54 -0.80
N LEU A 102 -18.85 -7.32 -0.60
CA LEU A 102 -18.92 -6.59 0.68
C LEU A 102 -19.49 -5.21 0.31
N LYS A 103 -20.60 -4.77 0.90
CA LYS A 103 -21.23 -3.46 0.66
C LYS A 103 -20.32 -2.29 1.10
N ARG A 104 -19.16 -2.15 0.48
CA ARG A 104 -18.15 -1.15 0.81
C ARG A 104 -18.57 0.19 0.21
N ARG A 105 -18.60 1.22 1.05
CA ARG A 105 -18.93 2.58 0.65
C ARG A 105 -17.78 3.27 -0.10
N GLY A 106 -16.55 2.82 0.13
CA GLY A 106 -15.32 3.31 -0.48
C GLY A 106 -14.14 2.41 -0.10
N ASP A 107 -12.93 2.90 -0.34
CA ASP A 107 -11.70 2.18 -0.02
C ASP A 107 -11.47 2.08 1.49
N PHE A 108 -11.84 3.12 2.25
CA PHE A 108 -11.83 3.07 3.71
C PHE A 108 -13.02 3.83 4.27
N GLN A 109 -13.46 3.45 5.47
CA GLN A 109 -14.39 4.23 6.27
C GLN A 109 -13.81 4.43 7.68
N VAL A 110 -13.73 5.69 8.13
CA VAL A 110 -13.38 6.03 9.52
C VAL A 110 -14.53 6.84 10.09
N ASN A 111 -15.27 6.25 11.04
CA ASN A 111 -16.52 6.81 11.55
C ASN A 111 -17.50 7.15 10.42
N ASP A 112 -17.81 8.43 10.23
CA ASP A 112 -18.71 9.00 9.23
C ASP A 112 -17.99 9.53 7.98
N MET A 113 -16.67 9.36 7.88
CA MET A 113 -15.86 9.76 6.73
C MET A 113 -15.55 8.55 5.84
N VAL A 114 -15.90 8.64 4.56
CA VAL A 114 -15.55 7.65 3.54
C VAL A 114 -14.42 8.19 2.66
N PHE A 115 -13.40 7.35 2.46
CA PHE A 115 -12.25 7.64 1.60
C PHE A 115 -12.38 6.89 0.29
N HIS A 116 -12.34 7.62 -0.81
CA HIS A 116 -12.19 7.11 -2.17
C HIS A 116 -10.79 7.44 -2.66
N ILE A 117 -10.08 6.45 -3.19
CA ILE A 117 -8.71 6.57 -3.67
C ILE A 117 -8.72 6.19 -5.14
N THR A 118 -8.26 7.08 -6.00
CA THR A 118 -8.22 6.78 -7.43
C THR A 118 -7.09 7.49 -8.16
N ILE A 119 -6.46 6.76 -9.09
CA ILE A 119 -5.51 7.32 -10.06
C ILE A 119 -6.20 7.67 -11.39
N SER A 120 -7.52 7.50 -11.47
CA SER A 120 -8.34 7.81 -12.64
C SER A 120 -9.72 8.32 -12.19
N PRO A 121 -9.82 9.60 -11.77
CA PRO A 121 -11.05 10.18 -11.21
C PRO A 121 -12.08 10.47 -12.32
N MET A 122 -12.68 9.42 -12.86
CA MET A 122 -13.76 9.48 -13.87
C MET A 122 -15.14 9.65 -13.23
N GLN A 123 -16.17 9.98 -14.02
CA GLN A 123 -17.54 10.25 -13.55
C GLN A 123 -18.08 9.24 -12.51
N ALA A 124 -17.76 7.95 -12.66
CA ALA A 124 -18.20 6.91 -11.75
C ALA A 124 -17.79 7.14 -10.29
N ILE A 125 -16.60 7.70 -10.02
CA ILE A 125 -16.18 7.97 -8.63
C ILE A 125 -17.03 9.07 -8.00
N TYR A 126 -17.36 10.12 -8.74
CA TYR A 126 -18.22 11.19 -8.24
C TYR A 126 -19.64 10.70 -7.99
N ASN A 127 -20.16 9.78 -8.79
CA ASN A 127 -21.46 9.16 -8.51
C ASN A 127 -21.44 8.38 -7.18
N LYS A 128 -20.35 7.65 -6.90
CA LYS A 128 -20.14 6.99 -5.59
C LYS A 128 -20.05 8.02 -4.45
N CYS A 129 -19.27 9.09 -4.63
CA CYS A 129 -19.16 10.19 -3.66
C CYS A 129 -20.53 10.82 -3.37
N LYS A 130 -21.35 11.05 -4.41
CA LYS A 130 -22.70 11.58 -4.28
C LYS A 130 -23.59 10.65 -3.45
N SER A 131 -23.61 9.36 -3.79
CA SER A 131 -24.40 8.35 -3.08
C SER A 131 -24.07 8.33 -1.58
N ASN A 132 -22.77 8.35 -1.24
CA ASN A 132 -22.34 8.41 0.16
C ASN A 132 -22.81 9.70 0.84
N GLY A 133 -22.70 10.85 0.16
CA GLY A 133 -23.18 12.13 0.67
C GLY A 133 -24.69 12.15 0.91
N ASP A 134 -25.48 11.57 0.00
CA ASP A 134 -26.94 11.45 0.10
C ASP A 134 -27.35 10.52 1.26
N GLU A 135 -26.49 9.54 1.61
CA GLU A 135 -26.63 8.68 2.80
C GLU A 135 -26.12 9.32 4.11
N GLY A 136 -25.65 10.58 4.07
CA GLY A 136 -25.21 11.33 5.25
C GLY A 136 -23.73 11.18 5.61
N PHE A 137 -22.92 10.58 4.74
CA PHE A 137 -21.47 10.47 4.96
C PHE A 137 -20.71 11.67 4.41
N ARG A 138 -19.61 12.01 5.08
CA ARG A 138 -18.61 12.93 4.55
C ARG A 138 -17.67 12.16 3.63
N VAL A 139 -17.21 12.79 2.54
CA VAL A 139 -16.42 12.11 1.52
C VAL A 139 -15.08 12.80 1.31
N TYR A 140 -14.03 11.99 1.33
CA TYR A 140 -12.66 12.35 0.99
C TYR A 140 -12.26 11.64 -0.30
N LEU A 141 -12.00 12.39 -1.36
CA LEU A 141 -11.49 11.89 -2.63
C LEU A 141 -9.98 12.18 -2.71
N LEU A 142 -9.18 11.13 -2.62
CA LEU A 142 -7.73 11.17 -2.69
C LEU A 142 -7.26 10.77 -4.09
N VAL A 143 -6.48 11.64 -4.70
CA VAL A 143 -5.90 11.43 -6.04
C VAL A 143 -4.40 11.74 -6.02
N PRO A 144 -3.60 11.23 -6.95
CA PRO A 144 -2.23 11.73 -7.12
C PRO A 144 -2.22 13.22 -7.42
N ASP A 145 -1.22 13.95 -6.93
CA ASP A 145 -1.17 15.41 -7.02
C ASP A 145 -1.29 15.96 -8.44
N ARG A 146 -0.68 15.25 -9.41
CA ARG A 146 -0.79 15.58 -10.84
C ARG A 146 -2.24 15.60 -11.38
N LEU A 147 -3.18 14.98 -10.68
CA LEU A 147 -4.61 14.94 -11.03
C LEU A 147 -5.47 15.86 -10.15
N LEU A 148 -4.89 16.46 -9.10
CA LEU A 148 -5.61 17.20 -8.07
C LEU A 148 -6.44 18.36 -8.63
N ALA A 149 -5.85 19.18 -9.50
CA ALA A 149 -6.53 20.34 -10.08
C ALA A 149 -7.77 19.93 -10.90
N ALA A 150 -7.63 18.90 -11.74
CA ALA A 150 -8.73 18.38 -12.54
C ALA A 150 -9.82 17.73 -11.66
N ALA A 151 -9.42 16.97 -10.65
CA ALA A 151 -10.34 16.34 -9.71
C ALA A 151 -11.13 17.38 -8.90
N LYS A 152 -10.47 18.45 -8.44
CA LYS A 152 -11.11 19.58 -7.76
C LYS A 152 -12.14 20.27 -8.65
N GLY A 153 -11.77 20.62 -9.90
CA GLY A 153 -12.71 21.24 -10.85
C GLY A 153 -13.95 20.39 -11.12
N ASN A 154 -13.77 19.07 -11.29
CA ASN A 154 -14.90 18.15 -11.45
C ASN A 154 -15.76 18.04 -10.19
N ALA A 155 -15.15 17.98 -9.00
CA ALA A 155 -15.88 17.95 -7.74
C ALA A 155 -16.67 19.23 -7.49
N GLU A 156 -16.11 20.40 -7.80
CA GLU A 156 -16.81 21.69 -7.68
C GLU A 156 -18.01 21.79 -8.63
N MET A 157 -17.85 21.28 -9.87
CA MET A 157 -18.93 21.27 -10.86
C MET A 157 -20.05 20.27 -10.53
N LEU A 158 -19.68 19.06 -10.10
CA LEU A 158 -20.63 17.95 -9.92
C LEU A 158 -21.22 17.89 -8.51
N LEU A 159 -20.43 18.26 -7.49
CA LEU A 159 -20.70 18.05 -6.07
C LEU A 159 -20.21 19.26 -5.22
N PRO A 160 -20.66 20.50 -5.54
CA PRO A 160 -20.14 21.72 -4.93
C PRO A 160 -20.24 21.69 -3.40
N GLY A 161 -19.10 21.81 -2.72
CA GLY A 161 -19.00 21.83 -1.26
C GLY A 161 -19.33 20.50 -0.57
N LYS A 162 -19.42 19.39 -1.30
CA LYS A 162 -19.81 18.07 -0.73
C LYS A 162 -18.65 17.08 -0.59
N VAL A 163 -17.54 17.29 -1.30
CA VAL A 163 -16.41 16.35 -1.33
C VAL A 163 -15.11 17.10 -1.03
N PHE A 164 -14.34 16.60 -0.07
CA PHE A 164 -12.96 17.02 0.13
C PHE A 164 -12.08 16.35 -0.92
N VAL A 165 -11.33 17.12 -1.69
CA VAL A 165 -10.40 16.58 -2.69
C VAL A 165 -8.98 17.00 -2.32
N GLU A 166 -8.09 16.04 -2.12
CA GLU A 166 -6.69 16.28 -1.74
C GLU A 166 -5.73 15.35 -2.47
N SER A 167 -4.47 15.73 -2.58
CA SER A 167 -3.44 14.83 -3.09
C SER A 167 -3.04 13.77 -2.07
N ILE A 168 -2.77 12.56 -2.55
CA ILE A 168 -2.25 11.45 -1.73
C ILE A 168 -0.93 11.87 -1.08
N GLU A 169 -0.07 12.54 -1.85
CA GLU A 169 1.23 13.05 -1.42
C GLU A 169 1.10 13.99 -0.22
N SER A 170 0.20 14.99 -0.29
CA SER A 170 -0.06 15.91 0.81
C SER A 170 -0.73 15.21 1.99
N PHE A 171 -1.75 14.40 1.75
CA PHE A 171 -2.51 13.72 2.80
C PHE A 171 -1.64 12.77 3.65
N VAL A 172 -0.69 12.07 3.02
CA VAL A 172 0.26 11.21 3.71
C VAL A 172 1.42 12.02 4.29
N GLY A 173 2.03 12.88 3.48
CA GLY A 173 3.24 13.61 3.86
C GLY A 173 3.01 14.54 5.05
N GLN A 174 1.90 15.28 5.05
CA GLN A 174 1.55 16.17 6.17
C GLN A 174 1.41 15.39 7.48
N ASN A 175 0.81 14.20 7.46
CA ASN A 175 0.63 13.41 8.67
C ASN A 175 1.97 12.95 9.27
N VAL A 176 2.92 12.53 8.43
CA VAL A 176 4.26 12.14 8.90
C VAL A 176 5.01 13.33 9.47
N GLU A 177 4.95 14.49 8.81
CA GLU A 177 5.51 15.74 9.33
C GLU A 177 4.91 16.10 10.70
N GLU A 178 3.58 16.02 10.84
CA GLU A 178 2.87 16.30 12.10
C GLU A 178 3.26 15.33 13.23
N LEU A 179 3.36 14.02 12.94
CA LEU A 179 3.76 13.01 13.93
C LEU A 179 5.22 13.20 14.38
N SER A 180 6.09 13.61 13.45
CA SER A 180 7.46 14.00 13.76
C SER A 180 7.55 15.34 14.51
N ALA A 181 6.40 16.00 14.73
CA ALA A 181 6.26 17.40 15.13
C ALA A 181 7.30 18.30 14.44
N PHE A 182 7.35 18.17 13.11
CA PHE A 182 8.17 18.94 12.19
C PHE A 182 9.67 18.89 12.51
N SER A 183 10.15 17.74 13.01
CA SER A 183 11.53 17.56 13.43
C SER A 183 12.23 16.54 12.56
N SER A 184 13.31 16.95 11.89
CA SER A 184 14.11 16.08 11.03
C SER A 184 14.71 14.88 11.77
N SER A 185 15.01 15.02 13.07
CA SER A 185 15.53 13.91 13.89
C SER A 185 14.48 12.82 14.18
N ARG A 186 13.19 13.15 14.09
CA ARG A 186 12.08 12.19 14.26
C ARG A 186 11.48 11.73 12.94
N LEU A 187 11.58 12.57 11.89
CA LEU A 187 10.95 12.33 10.59
C LEU A 187 11.32 10.97 9.99
N VAL A 188 12.60 10.59 10.07
CA VAL A 188 13.09 9.31 9.53
C VAL A 188 12.41 8.12 10.24
N GLY A 189 12.22 8.22 11.56
CA GLY A 189 11.54 7.19 12.35
C GLY A 189 10.06 7.05 11.96
N GLU A 190 9.35 8.18 11.80
CA GLU A 190 7.94 8.17 11.39
C GLU A 190 7.74 7.65 9.96
N LEU A 191 8.62 8.03 9.02
CA LEU A 191 8.62 7.49 7.67
C LEU A 191 8.90 5.98 7.65
N ARG A 192 9.86 5.52 8.45
CA ARG A 192 10.13 4.09 8.60
C ARG A 192 8.90 3.36 9.13
N GLN A 193 8.28 3.87 10.19
CA GLN A 193 7.10 3.26 10.79
C GLN A 193 5.93 3.20 9.80
N LEU A 194 5.70 4.24 8.99
CA LEU A 194 4.72 4.24 7.92
C LEU A 194 4.98 3.09 6.92
N LEU A 195 6.23 2.91 6.48
CA LEU A 195 6.61 1.86 5.53
C LEU A 195 6.51 0.45 6.14
N GLU A 196 6.81 0.30 7.44
CA GLU A 196 6.66 -0.96 8.16
C GLU A 196 5.18 -1.36 8.27
N ILE A 197 4.31 -0.43 8.68
CA ILE A 197 2.86 -0.66 8.71
C ILE A 197 2.33 -0.97 7.31
N TYR A 198 2.75 -0.22 6.30
CA TYR A 198 2.41 -0.50 4.90
C TYR A 198 2.78 -1.94 4.51
N ASN A 199 4.02 -2.35 4.78
CA ASN A 199 4.50 -3.68 4.39
C ASN A 199 3.77 -4.79 5.15
N SER A 200 3.50 -4.62 6.45
CA SER A 200 2.69 -5.57 7.21
C SER A 200 1.32 -5.73 6.57
N ARG A 201 0.65 -4.61 6.25
CA ARG A 201 -0.70 -4.62 5.66
C ARG A 201 -0.73 -5.32 4.30
N VAL A 202 0.28 -5.11 3.47
CA VAL A 202 0.43 -5.83 2.18
C VAL A 202 0.72 -7.31 2.43
N ASP A 203 1.60 -7.64 3.37
CA ASP A 203 2.03 -9.03 3.61
C ASP A 203 0.89 -9.91 4.14
N ASP A 204 0.03 -9.34 4.99
CA ASP A 204 -1.13 -10.00 5.61
C ASP A 204 -2.20 -10.40 4.59
N ILE A 205 -2.30 -9.70 3.45
CA ILE A 205 -3.42 -9.81 2.52
C ILE A 205 -2.99 -10.25 1.12
N GLU A 206 -1.92 -9.68 0.58
CA GLU A 206 -1.53 -9.90 -0.81
C GLU A 206 -0.55 -11.07 -0.93
N SER A 207 -0.88 -12.00 -1.82
CA SER A 207 0.07 -13.02 -2.27
C SER A 207 1.18 -12.42 -3.14
N ASP A 208 0.88 -11.33 -3.86
CA ASP A 208 1.87 -10.64 -4.69
C ASP A 208 2.81 -9.76 -3.84
N LYS A 209 3.98 -10.33 -3.49
CA LYS A 209 5.00 -9.62 -2.70
C LYS A 209 5.74 -8.51 -3.46
N SER A 210 5.45 -8.32 -4.74
CA SER A 210 6.03 -7.23 -5.53
C SER A 210 5.33 -5.88 -5.31
N LEU A 211 4.38 -5.81 -4.38
CA LEU A 211 3.81 -4.58 -3.80
C LEU A 211 4.56 -4.09 -2.56
N LEU A 212 5.39 -4.94 -1.95
CA LEU A 212 6.20 -4.55 -0.79
C LEU A 212 7.18 -3.44 -1.17
N ILE A 213 7.54 -2.62 -0.18
CA ILE A 213 8.52 -1.55 -0.28
C ILE A 213 9.76 -1.93 0.54
N ALA A 214 10.92 -1.94 -0.09
CA ALA A 214 12.17 -2.15 0.61
C ALA A 214 12.49 -0.89 1.42
N ILE A 215 12.55 -1.02 2.75
CA ILE A 215 12.91 0.10 3.63
C ILE A 215 14.35 0.53 3.28
N PRO A 216 14.57 1.81 2.90
CA PRO A 216 15.88 2.35 2.54
C PRO A 216 16.93 2.08 3.61
N ALA A 217 18.15 1.74 3.20
CA ALA A 217 19.21 1.38 4.15
C ALA A 217 19.58 2.53 5.10
N ASN A 218 19.52 3.77 4.62
CA ASN A 218 19.75 4.98 5.40
C ASN A 218 18.56 5.39 6.29
N MET A 219 17.49 4.59 6.33
CA MET A 219 16.42 4.68 7.33
C MET A 219 16.52 3.58 8.40
N ARG A 220 17.50 2.66 8.28
CA ARG A 220 17.72 1.58 9.26
C ARG A 220 18.64 2.07 10.36
N ASP A 221 18.33 1.70 11.60
CA ASP A 221 19.09 2.04 12.81
C ASP A 221 20.58 1.66 12.69
#